data_AF-R4FN50-F1
#
_entry.id   AF-R4FN50-F1
#
_cell.length_a   1.000
_cell.length_b   1.000
_cell.length_c   1.000
_cell.angle_alpha   90.00
_cell.angle_beta   90.00
_cell.angle_gamma   90.00
#
_symmetry.space_group_name_H-M   'P 1'
#
loop_
_entity.id
_entity.type
_entity.pdbx_description
1 polymer ?
#
loop_
_entity_poly.entity_id
_entity_poly.type
_entity_poly.pdbx_seq_one_letter_code
_entity_poly.pdbx_strand_id
1 'polypeptide(L)'
;MALFRFRWLRRFVRRHTTPVPQDIALDWKAKLSIGYMLITWNALGVVLYMCFTGKADWPQYYGLKTEEEANKKPAVYFAELLGIKKAHVISVSGLSKKEDYEYRKIEIDKT
;
A
#
# COMPACT_ATOMS: atom_id res chain seq x y z
N MET A 1 -14.60 10.84 7.59
CA MET A 1 -15.22 9.50 7.72
C MET A 1 -14.18 8.54 8.27
N ALA A 2 -14.48 7.77 9.33
CA ALA A 2 -13.49 6.89 9.98
C ALA A 2 -13.71 5.43 9.55
N LEU A 3 -12.72 4.85 8.87
CA LEU A 3 -12.71 3.51 8.25
C LEU A 3 -12.81 2.33 9.22
N PHE A 4 -12.73 2.54 10.54
CA PHE A 4 -12.69 1.45 11.53
C PHE A 4 -13.60 1.71 12.73
N ARG A 5 -14.93 1.61 12.56
CA ARG A 5 -15.88 1.63 13.68
C ARG A 5 -16.19 0.20 14.15
N PHE A 6 -15.22 -0.45 14.78
CA PHE A 6 -15.45 -1.72 15.45
C PHE A 6 -16.36 -1.53 16.69
N ARG A 7 -17.68 -1.71 16.50
CA ARG A 7 -18.69 -1.52 17.55
C ARG A 7 -18.47 -2.46 18.74
N TRP A 8 -17.99 -3.67 18.47
CA TRP A 8 -17.67 -4.68 19.49
C TRP A 8 -16.47 -4.26 20.34
N LEU A 9 -15.39 -3.80 19.70
CA LEU A 9 -14.19 -3.30 20.38
C LEU A 9 -14.51 -2.09 21.26
N ARG A 10 -15.29 -1.12 20.75
CA ARG A 10 -15.74 0.02 21.55
C ARG A 10 -16.54 -0.43 22.78
N ARG A 11 -17.44 -1.41 22.65
CA ARG A 11 -18.19 -1.97 23.79
C ARG A 11 -17.28 -2.70 24.76
N PHE A 12 -16.34 -3.50 24.26
CA PHE A 12 -15.40 -4.26 25.06
C PHE A 12 -14.52 -3.33 25.92
N VAL A 13 -13.93 -2.31 25.29
CA VAL A 13 -13.13 -1.28 25.97
C VAL A 13 -14.00 -0.57 27.01
N ARG A 14 -15.18 -0.05 26.65
CA ARG A 14 -16.06 0.63 27.63
C ARG A 14 -16.53 -0.24 28.80
N ARG A 15 -16.61 -1.57 28.64
CA ARG A 15 -16.97 -2.48 29.74
C ARG A 15 -15.82 -2.69 30.73
N HIS A 16 -14.56 -2.55 30.28
CA HIS A 16 -13.38 -2.86 31.08
C HIS A 16 -12.52 -1.63 31.42
N THR A 17 -12.86 -0.44 30.92
CA THR A 17 -12.12 0.81 31.21
C THR A 17 -13.05 1.85 31.80
N THR A 18 -12.64 2.43 32.92
CA THR A 18 -13.26 3.61 33.53
C THR A 18 -12.91 4.87 32.73
N PRO A 19 -13.74 5.93 32.78
CA PRO A 19 -13.43 7.19 32.13
C PRO A 19 -12.10 7.75 32.66
N VAL A 20 -11.17 8.04 31.76
CA VAL A 20 -9.83 8.53 32.10
C VAL A 20 -9.93 10.03 32.41
N PRO A 21 -9.42 10.50 33.57
CA PRO A 21 -9.31 11.93 33.87
C PRO A 21 -8.51 12.67 32.81
N GLN A 22 -8.86 13.93 32.55
CA GLN A 22 -8.29 14.70 31.44
C GLN A 22 -6.78 14.86 31.53
N ASP A 23 -6.24 15.11 32.73
CA ASP A 23 -4.81 15.32 32.95
C ASP A 23 -4.01 14.06 32.61
N ILE A 24 -4.50 12.90 33.08
CA ILE A 24 -3.91 11.58 32.80
C ILE A 24 -3.98 11.28 31.30
N ALA A 25 -5.08 11.65 30.62
CA ALA A 25 -5.23 11.43 29.19
C ALA A 25 -4.20 12.22 28.36
N LEU A 26 -3.88 13.45 28.77
CA LEU A 26 -2.88 14.27 28.10
C LEU A 26 -1.47 13.67 28.24
N ASP A 27 -1.12 13.20 29.44
CA ASP A 27 0.17 12.55 29.69
C ASP A 27 0.34 11.28 28.86
N TRP A 28 -0.69 10.43 28.84
CA TRP A 28 -0.67 9.20 28.04
C TRP A 28 -0.61 9.49 26.54
N LYS A 29 -1.31 10.52 26.07
CA LYS A 29 -1.22 10.95 24.67
C LYS A 29 0.21 11.36 24.30
N ALA A 30 0.89 12.12 25.15
CA ALA A 30 2.28 12.54 24.91
C ALA A 30 3.22 11.32 24.84
N LYS A 31 3.12 10.40 25.81
CA LYS A 31 3.93 9.16 25.85
C LYS A 31 3.70 8.28 24.62
N LEU A 32 2.44 8.07 24.24
CA LEU A 32 2.08 7.30 23.05
C LEU A 32 2.55 7.98 21.76
N SER A 33 2.57 9.30 21.71
CA SER A 33 3.06 10.05 20.54
C SER A 33 4.56 9.84 20.35
N ILE A 34 5.35 9.82 21.44
CA ILE A 34 6.79 9.52 21.38
C ILE A 34 7.01 8.08 20.93
N GLY A 35 6.28 7.12 21.51
CA GLY A 35 6.37 5.71 21.08
C GLY A 35 6.01 5.54 19.60
N TYR A 36 4.94 6.19 19.15
CA TYR A 36 4.53 6.20 17.75
C TYR A 36 5.62 6.78 16.84
N MET A 37 6.25 7.90 17.23
CA MET A 37 7.35 8.51 16.50
C MET A 37 8.53 7.54 16.34
N LEU A 38 8.98 6.90 17.42
CA LEU A 38 10.11 5.98 17.38
C LEU A 38 9.83 4.75 16.50
N ILE A 39 8.66 4.12 16.64
CA ILE A 39 8.27 2.96 15.84
C ILE A 39 8.17 3.36 14.37
N THR A 40 7.50 4.47 14.07
CA THR A 40 7.31 4.94 12.70
C THR A 40 8.64 5.32 12.05
N TRP A 41 9.55 5.95 12.80
CA TRP A 41 10.88 6.29 12.30
C TRP A 41 11.69 5.05 11.92
N ASN A 42 11.65 4.00 12.75
CA ASN A 42 12.31 2.73 12.45
C ASN A 42 11.67 2.03 11.26
N ALA A 43 10.34 1.99 11.19
CA ALA A 43 9.62 1.41 10.06
C ALA A 43 9.95 2.13 8.74
N LEU A 44 10.02 3.47 8.77
CA LEU A 44 10.47 4.29 7.64
C LEU A 44 11.89 3.91 7.21
N GLY A 45 12.82 3.80 8.16
CA GLY A 45 14.19 3.40 7.89
C GLY A 45 14.30 2.03 7.22
N VAL A 46 13.51 1.05 7.67
CA VAL A 46 13.44 -0.29 7.05
C VAL A 46 12.94 -0.21 5.61
N VAL A 47 11.88 0.55 5.35
CA VAL A 47 11.34 0.73 4.00
C VAL A 47 12.38 1.39 3.09
N LEU A 48 13.04 2.45 3.55
CA LEU A 48 14.09 3.14 2.78
C LEU A 48 15.29 2.22 2.50
N TYR A 49 15.72 1.43 3.47
CA TYR A 49 16.78 0.44 3.31
C TYR A 49 16.43 -0.62 2.25
N MET A 50 15.19 -1.11 2.24
CA MET A 50 14.72 -2.07 1.25
C MET A 50 14.64 -1.46 -0.15
N CYS A 51 14.18 -0.22 -0.27
CA CYS A 51 14.24 0.51 -1.54
C CYS A 51 15.69 0.66 -2.03
N PHE A 52 16.63 1.01 -1.16
CA PHE A 52 18.04 1.17 -1.51
C PHE A 52 18.70 -0.14 -1.95
N THR A 53 18.36 -1.26 -1.32
CA THR A 53 18.88 -2.60 -1.68
C THR A 53 18.18 -3.21 -2.90
N GLY A 54 17.32 -2.47 -3.58
CA GLY A 54 16.61 -2.94 -4.78
C GLY A 54 15.43 -3.88 -4.49
N LYS A 55 15.03 -4.02 -3.22
CA LYS A 55 13.93 -4.89 -2.76
C LYS A 55 12.62 -4.11 -2.61
N ALA A 56 12.40 -3.10 -3.44
CA ALA A 56 11.19 -2.28 -3.41
C ALA A 56 9.93 -3.09 -3.82
N ASP A 57 10.08 -4.03 -4.78
CA ASP A 57 9.03 -5.01 -5.11
C ASP A 57 9.10 -6.19 -4.13
N TRP A 58 8.47 -6.02 -2.96
CA TRP A 58 8.36 -7.06 -1.94
C TRP A 58 7.71 -8.35 -2.47
N PRO A 59 6.59 -8.30 -3.22
CA PRO A 59 6.00 -9.50 -3.82
C PRO A 59 6.99 -10.30 -4.66
N GLN A 60 7.81 -9.63 -5.48
CA GLN A 60 8.85 -10.30 -6.25
C GLN A 60 9.94 -10.91 -5.36
N TYR A 61 10.41 -10.17 -4.34
CA TYR A 61 11.45 -10.65 -3.43
C TYR A 61 11.05 -11.90 -2.63
N TYR A 62 9.79 -11.99 -2.20
CA TYR A 62 9.26 -13.12 -1.45
C TYR A 62 8.71 -14.26 -2.34
N GLY A 63 8.88 -14.17 -3.66
CA GLY A 63 8.43 -15.20 -4.60
C GLY A 63 6.91 -15.31 -4.73
N LEU A 64 6.18 -14.26 -4.36
CA LEU A 64 4.71 -14.18 -4.47
C LEU A 64 4.24 -13.81 -5.88
N LYS A 65 5.17 -13.39 -6.74
CA LYS A 65 4.94 -12.94 -8.12
C LYS A 65 5.67 -13.88 -9.07
N THR A 66 4.97 -14.36 -10.10
CA THR A 66 5.61 -15.17 -11.17
C THR A 66 6.55 -14.29 -12.00
N GLU A 67 7.57 -14.88 -12.64
CA GLU A 67 8.52 -14.13 -13.48
C GLU A 67 7.82 -13.41 -14.63
N GLU A 68 6.74 -13.99 -15.16
CA GLU A 68 5.90 -13.39 -16.19
C GLU A 68 5.18 -12.13 -15.69
N GLU A 69 4.64 -12.15 -14.46
CA GLU A 69 4.01 -10.98 -13.85
C GLU A 69 5.03 -9.92 -13.45
N ALA A 70 6.23 -10.32 -13.04
CA ALA A 70 7.30 -9.41 -12.67
C ALA A 70 7.78 -8.57 -13.86
N ASN A 71 7.84 -9.16 -15.05
CA ASN A 71 8.30 -8.50 -16.27
C ASN A 71 7.22 -7.66 -16.96
N LYS A 72 5.94 -7.77 -16.57
CA LYS A 72 4.86 -6.94 -17.14
C LYS A 72 5.00 -5.49 -16.72
N LYS A 73 4.79 -4.57 -17.68
CA LYS A 73 4.64 -3.15 -17.38
C LYS A 73 3.45 -2.96 -16.42
N PRO A 74 3.55 -2.12 -15.36
CA PRO A 74 2.46 -1.94 -14.39
C PRO A 74 1.11 -1.58 -15.03
N ALA A 75 1.12 -0.74 -16.05
CA ALA A 75 -0.09 -0.35 -16.79
C ALA A 75 -0.78 -1.55 -17.47
N VAL A 76 -0.01 -2.48 -18.02
CA VAL A 76 -0.52 -3.72 -18.63
C VAL A 76 -1.08 -4.64 -17.55
N TYR A 77 -0.36 -4.81 -16.44
CA TYR A 77 -0.82 -5.60 -15.29
C TYR A 77 -2.17 -5.10 -14.76
N PHE A 78 -2.33 -3.79 -14.55
CA PHE A 78 -3.59 -3.22 -14.08
C PHE A 78 -4.70 -3.28 -15.13
N ALA A 79 -4.38 -3.13 -16.42
CA ALA A 79 -5.37 -3.30 -17.48
C ALA A 79 -5.92 -4.74 -17.53
N GLU A 80 -5.08 -5.75 -17.32
CA GLU A 80 -5.49 -7.15 -17.19
C GLU A 80 -6.35 -7.39 -15.95
N LEU A 81 -5.90 -6.89 -14.79
CA LEU A 81 -6.60 -7.03 -13.51
C LEU A 81 -8.02 -6.42 -13.56
N LEU A 82 -8.17 -5.28 -14.24
CA LEU A 82 -9.43 -4.56 -14.40
C LEU A 82 -10.27 -5.05 -15.59
N GLY A 83 -9.77 -6.00 -16.39
CA GLY A 83 -10.48 -6.54 -17.56
C GLY A 83 -10.64 -5.56 -18.73
N ILE A 84 -9.77 -4.57 -18.84
CA ILE A 84 -9.85 -3.53 -19.88
C ILE A 84 -9.38 -4.09 -21.23
N LYS A 85 -10.24 -4.06 -22.25
CA LYS A 85 -9.93 -4.63 -23.59
C LYS A 85 -9.05 -3.74 -24.46
N LYS A 86 -9.18 -2.42 -24.34
CA LYS A 86 -8.40 -1.42 -25.06
C LYS A 86 -8.06 -0.27 -24.10
N ALA A 87 -6.79 0.08 -23.99
CA ALA A 87 -6.34 1.19 -23.16
C ALA A 87 -5.21 1.95 -23.86
N HIS A 88 -5.26 3.27 -23.81
CA HIS A 88 -4.16 4.13 -24.25
C HIS A 88 -3.22 4.35 -23.07
N VAL A 89 -1.98 3.83 -23.16
CA VAL A 89 -1.03 3.87 -22.06
C VAL A 89 0.00 4.97 -22.32
N ILE A 90 -0.04 6.00 -21.49
CA ILE A 90 0.95 7.09 -21.50
C ILE A 90 1.84 6.91 -20.28
N SER A 91 3.14 6.69 -20.49
CA SER A 91 4.12 6.71 -19.41
C SER A 91 4.81 8.08 -19.35
N VAL A 92 4.73 8.73 -18.20
CA VAL A 92 5.41 10.01 -17.93
C VAL A 92 6.48 9.76 -16.88
N SER A 93 7.68 10.31 -17.08
CA SER A 93 8.75 10.19 -16.11
C SER A 93 9.51 11.50 -16.00
N GLY A 94 9.57 12.06 -14.79
CA GLY A 94 10.06 13.42 -14.58
C GLY A 94 9.15 14.43 -15.29
N LEU A 95 9.72 15.21 -16.21
CA LEU A 95 9.02 16.24 -16.98
C LEU A 95 8.77 15.84 -18.45
N SER A 96 9.16 14.62 -18.86
CA SER A 96 9.04 14.15 -20.25
C SER A 96 8.12 12.93 -20.39
N LYS A 97 7.44 12.84 -21.53
CA LYS A 97 6.71 11.64 -21.95
C LYS A 97 7.74 10.60 -22.41
N LYS A 98 7.74 9.42 -21.80
CA LYS A 98 8.72 8.36 -22.11
C LYS A 98 8.22 7.42 -23.20
N GLU A 99 6.98 6.99 -23.11
CA GLU A 99 6.41 6.03 -24.07
C GLU A 99 4.91 6.27 -24.22
N ASP A 100 4.43 6.12 -25.45
CA ASP A 100 3.03 6.20 -25.82
C ASP A 100 2.69 4.96 -26.66
N TYR A 101 1.81 4.09 -26.16
CA TYR A 101 1.39 2.89 -26.89
C TYR A 101 -0.05 2.48 -26.57
N GLU A 102 -0.72 1.92 -27.57
CA GLU A 102 -2.04 1.31 -27.39
C GLU A 102 -1.90 -0.12 -26.87
N TYR A 103 -2.51 -0.38 -25.72
CA TYR A 103 -2.73 -1.73 -25.23
C TYR A 103 -4.02 -2.28 -25.84
N ARG A 104 -3.91 -3.43 -26.51
CA ARG A 104 -5.05 -4.23 -26.98
C ARG A 104 -4.91 -5.64 -26.43
N LYS A 105 -5.89 -6.10 -25.65
CA LYS A 105 -5.93 -7.48 -25.18
C LYS A 105 -6.17 -8.40 -26.39
N ILE A 106 -5.21 -9.28 -26.69
CA ILE A 106 -5.38 -10.28 -27.74
C ILE A 106 -6.27 -11.37 -27.15
N GLU A 107 -7.53 -11.43 -27.57
CA GLU A 107 -8.43 -12.56 -27.29
C GLU A 107 -7.97 -13.72 -28.19
N ILE A 108 -7.17 -14.64 -27.65
CA ILE A 108 -6.92 -15.92 -28.34
C ILE A 108 -8.21 -16.72 -28.21
N ASP A 109 -8.95 -16.81 -29.31
CA ASP A 109 -10.11 -17.67 -29.44
C ASP A 109 -9.65 -19.12 -29.25
N LYS A 110 -10.07 -19.74 -28.15
CA LYS A 110 -9.77 -21.16 -27.90
C LYS A 110 -10.73 -21.97 -28.77
N THR A 111 -10.28 -22.33 -29.97
CA THR A 111 -10.92 -23.36 -30.81
C THR A 111 -10.63 -24.75 -30.26
#